data_AF-A0AAD7GTF6-F1
#
_entry.id   AF-A0AAD7GTF6-F1
#
_cell.length_a   1.000
_cell.length_b   1.000
_cell.length_c   1.000
_cell.angle_alpha   90.00
_cell.angle_beta   90.00
_cell.angle_gamma   90.00
#
_symmetry.space_group_name_H-M   'P 1'
#
loop_
_entity.id
_entity.type
_entity.pdbx_description
1 polymer ?
#
loop_
_entity_poly.entity_id
_entity_poly.type
_entity_poly.pdbx_seq_one_letter_code
_entity_poly.pdbx_strand_id
1 'polypeptide(L)'
;EATAAMVGRCWYQHALDKLEGLIIVCIFELSKVNLASTGYKIQKHITKALQAHSKTIKTAIDCYNLAADLMIPPKVNLSWEEVIEYTFLSDLDLLCEEQEDMQGELWALPAGHVAMDQHYKLLCVDKEIIRLNIKIQRLVTYM
;
A
#
# COMPACT_ATOMS: atom_id res chain seq x y z
N GLU A 1 30.24 -14.15 3.62
CA GLU A 1 29.25 -14.01 4.71
C GLU A 1 28.43 -12.72 4.57
N ALA A 2 29.04 -11.54 4.36
CA ALA A 2 28.30 -10.28 4.20
C ALA A 2 27.27 -10.25 3.04
N THR A 3 27.57 -10.85 1.89
CA THR A 3 26.66 -10.89 0.73
C THR A 3 25.43 -11.77 0.95
N ALA A 4 25.59 -12.90 1.64
CA ALA A 4 24.46 -13.79 1.96
C ALA A 4 23.51 -13.15 2.97
N ALA A 5 24.05 -12.46 3.98
CA ALA A 5 23.25 -11.70 4.94
C ALA A 5 22.47 -10.55 4.29
N MET A 6 23.08 -9.84 3.33
CA MET A 6 22.43 -8.77 2.58
C MET A 6 21.27 -9.29 1.72
N VAL A 7 21.46 -10.43 1.04
CA VAL A 7 20.40 -11.07 0.24
C VAL A 7 19.25 -11.56 1.13
N GLY A 8 19.55 -12.12 2.31
CA GLY A 8 18.53 -12.52 3.30
C GLY A 8 17.68 -11.34 3.77
N ARG A 9 18.30 -10.19 4.09
CA ARG A 9 17.59 -8.96 4.45
C ARG A 9 16.68 -8.46 3.32
N CYS A 10 17.16 -8.43 2.07
CA CYS A 10 16.33 -8.00 0.94
C CYS A 10 15.13 -8.94 0.72
N TRP A 11 15.31 -10.26 0.90
CA TRP A 11 14.21 -11.22 0.80
C TRP A 11 13.16 -11.01 1.89
N TYR A 12 13.61 -10.78 3.12
CA TYR A 12 12.73 -10.46 4.23
C TYR A 12 11.95 -9.16 3.99
N GLN A 13 12.63 -8.09 3.59
CA GLN A 13 12.00 -6.80 3.27
C GLN A 13 10.97 -6.96 2.14
N HIS A 14 11.30 -7.69 1.08
CA HIS A 14 10.36 -7.92 -0.02
C HIS A 14 9.13 -8.72 0.41
N ALA A 15 9.29 -9.71 1.29
CA ALA A 15 8.17 -10.47 1.84
C ALA A 15 7.26 -9.58 2.70
N LEU A 16 7.87 -8.67 3.48
CA LEU A 16 7.17 -7.70 4.32
C LEU A 16 6.39 -6.68 3.48
N ASP A 17 7.03 -6.00 2.53
CA ASP A 17 6.40 -5.02 1.62
C ASP A 17 5.20 -5.64 0.88
N LYS A 18 5.35 -6.90 0.47
CA LYS A 18 4.29 -7.64 -0.22
C LYS A 18 3.11 -7.94 0.70
N LEU A 19 3.36 -8.34 1.95
CA LEU A 19 2.32 -8.61 2.92
C LEU A 19 1.50 -7.35 3.21
N GLU A 20 2.17 -6.24 3.46
CA GLU A 20 1.52 -4.97 3.74
C GLU A 20 0.77 -4.41 2.53
N GLY A 21 1.36 -4.42 1.34
CA GLY A 21 0.67 -3.96 0.13
C GLY A 21 -0.65 -4.70 -0.09
N LEU A 22 -0.70 -6.01 0.20
CA LEU A 22 -1.92 -6.81 0.15
C LEU A 22 -2.93 -6.41 1.22
N ILE A 23 -2.47 -6.10 2.43
CA ILE A 23 -3.32 -5.63 3.53
C ILE A 23 -3.93 -4.27 3.20
N ILE A 24 -3.14 -3.31 2.73
CA ILE A 24 -3.60 -1.98 2.32
C ILE A 24 -4.67 -2.12 1.23
N VAL A 25 -4.40 -2.92 0.19
CA VAL A 25 -5.38 -3.17 -0.88
C VAL A 25 -6.68 -3.75 -0.31
N CYS A 26 -6.60 -4.70 0.62
CA CYS A 26 -7.78 -5.29 1.27
C CYS A 26 -8.60 -4.25 2.06
N ILE A 27 -7.94 -3.37 2.83
CA ILE A 27 -8.60 -2.28 3.58
C ILE A 27 -9.30 -1.31 2.63
N PHE A 28 -8.64 -0.92 1.53
CA PHE A 28 -9.24 -0.07 0.50
C PHE A 28 -10.41 -0.73 -0.24
N GLU A 29 -10.43 -2.06 -0.33
CA GLU A 29 -11.59 -2.79 -0.87
C GLU A 29 -12.74 -2.85 0.12
N LEU A 30 -12.47 -3.08 1.41
CA LEU A 30 -13.47 -3.07 2.48
C LEU A 30 -14.16 -1.70 2.59
N SER A 31 -13.41 -0.61 2.48
CA SER A 31 -13.98 0.74 2.52
C SER A 31 -14.94 1.01 1.35
N LYS A 32 -14.70 0.40 0.17
CA LYS A 32 -15.61 0.47 -1.00
C LYS A 32 -16.90 -0.32 -0.81
N VAL A 33 -16.88 -1.44 -0.05
CA VAL A 33 -18.10 -2.21 0.28
C VAL A 33 -19.04 -1.37 1.14
N ASN A 34 -18.49 -0.60 2.07
CA ASN A 34 -19.24 0.23 3.02
C ASN A 34 -19.84 1.51 2.40
N LEU A 35 -19.56 1.80 1.12
CA LEU A 35 -20.08 2.99 0.45
C LEU A 35 -21.55 2.78 0.04
N ALA A 36 -22.45 3.61 0.59
CA ALA A 36 -23.89 3.59 0.33
C ALA A 36 -24.22 4.09 -1.09
N SER A 37 -23.96 3.24 -2.11
CA SER A 37 -24.45 3.36 -3.50
C SER A 37 -24.00 2.19 -4.40
N THR A 38 -23.31 1.19 -3.83
CA THR A 38 -22.74 0.08 -4.60
C THR A 38 -23.81 -0.96 -4.95
N GLY A 39 -24.19 -1.06 -6.24
CA GLY A 39 -25.18 -2.05 -6.70
C GLY A 39 -24.75 -3.50 -6.44
N TYR A 40 -25.73 -4.41 -6.29
CA TYR A 40 -25.53 -5.83 -5.91
C TYR A 40 -24.43 -6.56 -6.71
N LYS A 41 -24.31 -6.31 -8.01
CA LYS A 41 -23.25 -6.92 -8.85
C LYS A 41 -21.86 -6.49 -8.39
N ILE A 42 -21.66 -5.21 -8.08
CA ILE A 42 -20.37 -4.69 -7.63
C ILE A 42 -20.04 -5.25 -6.25
N GLN A 43 -21.01 -5.29 -5.33
CA GLN A 43 -20.82 -5.93 -4.01
C GLN A 43 -20.34 -7.38 -4.15
N LYS A 44 -20.96 -8.17 -5.03
CA LYS A 44 -20.55 -9.56 -5.31
C LYS A 44 -19.12 -9.67 -5.82
N HIS A 45 -18.68 -8.74 -6.68
CA HIS A 45 -17.30 -8.71 -7.15
C HIS A 45 -16.32 -8.35 -6.03
N ILE A 46 -16.65 -7.38 -5.19
CA ILE A 46 -15.80 -7.00 -4.07
C ILE A 46 -15.71 -8.16 -3.05
N THR A 47 -16.82 -8.83 -2.71
CA THR A 47 -16.77 -10.00 -1.82
C THR A 47 -15.88 -11.11 -2.36
N LYS A 48 -15.91 -11.36 -3.67
CA LYS A 48 -15.01 -12.34 -4.31
C LYS A 48 -13.54 -11.91 -4.26
N ALA A 49 -13.27 -10.62 -4.49
CA ALA A 49 -11.92 -10.06 -4.36
C ALA A 49 -11.40 -10.22 -2.93
N LEU A 50 -12.18 -9.85 -1.93
CA LEU A 50 -11.85 -10.02 -0.51
C LEU A 50 -11.55 -11.47 -0.13
N GLN A 51 -12.33 -12.44 -0.65
CA GLN A 51 -12.06 -13.87 -0.42
C GLN A 51 -10.75 -14.33 -1.06
N ALA A 52 -10.45 -13.87 -2.28
CA ALA A 52 -9.18 -14.17 -2.95
C ALA A 52 -7.99 -13.53 -2.24
N HIS A 53 -8.17 -12.30 -1.75
CA HIS A 53 -7.16 -11.54 -1.04
C HIS A 53 -6.87 -12.16 0.32
N SER A 54 -7.89 -12.61 1.07
CA SER A 54 -7.66 -13.33 2.34
C SER A 54 -6.78 -14.58 2.16
N LYS A 55 -6.97 -15.35 1.09
CA LYS A 55 -6.09 -16.48 0.77
C LYS A 55 -4.66 -16.03 0.45
N THR A 56 -4.53 -14.94 -0.31
CA THR A 56 -3.24 -14.39 -0.73
C THR A 56 -2.46 -13.82 0.47
N ILE A 57 -3.13 -13.14 1.40
CA ILE A 57 -2.53 -12.62 2.62
C ILE A 57 -2.05 -13.79 3.51
N LYS A 58 -2.84 -14.86 3.66
CA LYS A 58 -2.38 -16.07 4.39
C LYS A 58 -1.07 -16.63 3.82
N THR A 59 -1.01 -16.78 2.50
CA THR A 59 0.23 -17.23 1.84
C THR A 59 1.38 -16.24 1.99
N ALA A 60 1.09 -14.93 2.05
CA ALA A 60 2.12 -13.91 2.24
C ALA A 60 2.66 -13.92 3.67
N ILE A 61 1.81 -14.18 4.68
CA ILE A 61 2.22 -14.43 6.06
C ILE A 61 3.14 -15.65 6.14
N ASP A 62 2.78 -16.75 5.48
CA ASP A 62 3.65 -17.94 5.43
C ASP A 62 5.02 -17.62 4.84
N CYS A 63 5.07 -16.87 3.73
CA CYS A 63 6.32 -16.41 3.12
C CYS A 63 7.12 -15.48 4.05
N TYR A 64 6.44 -14.58 4.76
CA TYR A 64 7.05 -13.68 5.73
C TYR A 64 7.67 -14.47 6.90
N ASN A 65 6.93 -15.40 7.49
CA ASN A 65 7.40 -16.23 8.61
C ASN A 65 8.62 -17.08 8.19
N LEU A 66 8.58 -17.67 6.99
CA LEU A 66 9.75 -18.37 6.44
C LEU A 66 10.97 -17.46 6.28
N ALA A 67 10.78 -16.21 5.87
CA ALA A 67 11.87 -15.25 5.74
C ALA A 67 12.35 -14.74 7.12
N ALA A 68 11.44 -14.56 8.08
CA ALA A 68 11.71 -14.11 9.45
C ALA A 68 12.55 -15.12 10.22
N ASP A 69 12.28 -16.42 10.05
CA ASP A 69 13.05 -17.53 10.63
C ASP A 69 14.48 -17.60 10.08
N LEU A 70 14.71 -17.14 8.84
CA LEU A 70 16.02 -17.13 8.19
C LEU A 70 16.89 -15.92 8.57
N MET A 71 16.32 -14.92 9.27
CA MET A 71 17.05 -13.74 9.71
C MET A 71 17.91 -14.02 10.95
N ILE A 72 19.01 -13.28 11.07
CA ILE A 72 19.89 -13.29 12.25
C ILE A 72 19.98 -11.84 12.76
N PRO A 73 19.33 -11.48 13.89
CA PRO A 73 18.52 -12.33 14.78
C PRO A 73 17.18 -12.75 14.16
N PRO A 74 16.60 -13.89 14.60
CA PRO A 74 15.29 -14.33 14.15
C PRO A 74 14.23 -13.31 14.55
N LYS A 75 13.30 -13.03 13.63
CA LYS A 75 12.23 -12.05 13.83
C LYS A 75 10.93 -12.71 14.31
N VAL A 76 10.03 -11.89 14.85
CA VAL A 76 8.74 -12.38 15.35
C VAL A 76 7.89 -12.86 14.18
N ASN A 77 7.36 -14.08 14.31
CA ASN A 77 6.41 -14.67 13.38
C ASN A 77 5.02 -14.09 13.63
N LEU A 78 4.29 -13.83 12.55
CA LEU A 78 2.95 -13.24 12.58
C LEU A 78 1.90 -14.33 12.44
N SER A 79 0.86 -14.27 13.29
CA SER A 79 -0.36 -15.04 13.09
C SER A 79 -1.40 -14.29 12.25
N TRP A 80 -2.32 -15.02 11.64
CA TRP A 80 -3.43 -14.43 10.89
C TRP A 80 -4.33 -13.54 11.77
N GLU A 81 -4.58 -13.94 13.01
CA GLU A 81 -5.39 -13.18 13.97
C GLU A 81 -4.73 -11.86 14.32
N GLU A 82 -3.42 -11.90 14.59
CA GLU A 82 -2.61 -10.71 14.88
C GLU A 82 -2.65 -9.74 13.70
N VAL A 83 -2.48 -10.24 12.46
CA VAL A 83 -2.55 -9.39 11.27
C VAL A 83 -3.91 -8.71 11.13
N ILE A 84 -5.02 -9.40 11.41
CA ILE A 84 -6.36 -8.78 11.40
C ILE A 84 -6.46 -7.68 12.46
N GLU A 85 -5.96 -7.93 13.67
CA GLU A 85 -5.94 -6.91 14.73
C GLU A 85 -5.08 -5.70 14.33
N TYR A 86 -3.92 -5.93 13.72
CA TYR A 86 -3.05 -4.89 13.17
C TYR A 86 -3.66 -4.15 11.98
N THR A 87 -4.50 -4.78 11.14
CA THR A 87 -5.16 -4.08 10.02
C THR A 87 -6.17 -3.02 10.48
N PHE A 88 -6.67 -3.16 11.71
CA PHE A 88 -7.65 -2.23 12.29
C PHE A 88 -6.98 -1.04 12.99
N LEU A 89 -5.75 -1.22 13.45
CA LEU A 89 -4.92 -0.17 14.03
C LEU A 89 -4.08 0.45 12.91
N SER A 90 -3.88 1.76 12.91
CA SER A 90 -2.92 2.43 12.02
C SER A 90 -1.45 2.02 12.29
N ASP A 91 -1.24 0.96 13.08
CA ASP A 91 0.03 0.50 13.66
C ASP A 91 0.72 -0.58 12.82
N LEU A 92 0.38 -0.69 11.52
CA LEU A 92 1.22 -1.41 10.57
C LEU A 92 2.50 -0.61 10.26
N ASP A 93 3.16 -0.12 11.31
CA ASP A 93 4.50 0.47 11.31
C ASP A 93 5.59 -0.62 11.17
N LEU A 94 5.23 -1.84 10.75
CA LEU A 94 6.15 -2.95 10.52
C LEU A 94 7.22 -2.61 9.47
N LEU A 95 6.94 -1.66 8.57
CA LEU A 95 7.91 -1.07 7.64
C LEU A 95 8.93 -0.14 8.31
N CYS A 96 8.50 0.60 9.33
CA CYS A 96 9.26 1.72 9.87
C CYS A 96 10.53 1.26 10.62
N GLU A 97 10.54 0.05 11.15
CA GLU A 97 11.72 -0.47 11.87
C GLU A 97 12.89 -0.88 10.95
N GLU A 98 12.66 -1.12 9.66
CA GLU A 98 13.69 -1.61 8.72
C GLU A 98 13.99 -0.67 7.55
N GLN A 99 13.13 0.33 7.30
CA GLN A 99 13.37 1.34 6.27
C GLN A 99 14.41 2.34 6.80
N GLU A 100 15.67 2.09 6.50
CA GLU A 100 16.82 2.97 6.82
C GLU A 100 16.44 4.45 6.73
N ASP A 101 16.23 5.09 7.88
CA ASP A 101 16.30 6.53 8.18
C ASP A 101 15.75 7.53 7.13
N MET A 102 14.83 7.10 6.24
CA MET A 102 14.24 7.98 5.22
C MET A 102 13.24 8.95 5.84
N GLN A 103 12.77 8.69 7.06
CA GLN A 103 11.92 9.63 7.81
C GLN A 103 12.63 10.96 8.13
N GLY A 104 13.97 10.95 8.18
CA GLY A 104 14.78 12.16 8.35
C GLY A 104 14.93 13.01 7.09
N GLU A 105 14.59 12.46 5.92
CA GLU A 105 14.74 13.16 4.65
C GLU A 105 13.65 14.22 4.45
N LEU A 106 14.06 15.40 3.98
CA LEU A 106 13.16 16.55 3.82
C LEU A 106 11.98 16.26 2.87
N TRP A 107 12.13 15.33 1.92
CA TRP A 107 11.09 14.95 0.96
C TRP A 107 10.07 13.95 1.53
N ALA A 108 10.42 13.21 2.58
CA ALA A 108 9.53 12.27 3.25
C ALA A 108 8.70 12.93 4.36
N LEU A 109 9.08 14.14 4.80
CA LEU A 109 8.27 14.93 5.74
C LEU A 109 6.94 15.37 5.10
N PRO A 110 5.83 15.45 5.85
CA PRO A 110 4.55 15.92 5.33
C PRO A 110 4.63 17.30 4.64
N ALA A 111 5.45 18.20 5.19
CA ALA A 111 5.72 19.50 4.59
C ALA A 111 6.45 19.39 3.25
N GLY A 112 7.40 18.46 3.12
CA GLY A 112 8.10 18.16 1.88
C GLY A 112 7.18 17.62 0.81
N HIS A 113 6.29 16.68 1.15
CA HIS A 113 5.28 16.16 0.24
C HIS A 113 4.36 17.26 -0.30
N VAL A 114 3.87 18.16 0.56
CA VAL A 114 3.03 19.29 0.15
C VAL A 114 3.80 20.25 -0.77
N ALA A 115 5.05 20.57 -0.44
CA ALA A 115 5.89 21.45 -1.26
C ALA A 115 6.20 20.83 -2.64
N MET A 116 6.51 19.54 -2.69
CA MET A 116 6.73 18.82 -3.95
C MET A 116 5.44 18.77 -4.79
N ASP A 117 4.30 18.41 -4.20
CA ASP A 117 3.02 18.38 -4.91
C ASP A 117 2.67 19.74 -5.51
N GLN A 118 2.89 20.84 -4.76
CA GLN A 118 2.73 22.19 -5.28
C GLN A 118 3.69 22.49 -6.43
N HIS A 119 4.97 22.13 -6.29
CA HIS A 119 5.97 22.34 -7.33
C HIS A 119 5.62 21.59 -8.63
N TYR A 120 5.23 20.31 -8.54
CA TYR A 120 4.84 19.53 -9.71
C TYR A 120 3.52 19.99 -10.32
N LYS A 121 2.57 20.46 -9.50
CA LYS A 121 1.36 21.14 -9.99
C LYS A 121 1.73 22.36 -10.81
N LEU A 122 2.64 23.21 -10.32
CA LEU A 122 3.14 24.39 -11.05
C LEU A 122 3.78 24.01 -12.39
N LEU A 123 4.65 23.00 -12.40
CA LEU A 123 5.27 22.50 -13.64
C LEU A 123 4.25 21.95 -14.65
N CYS A 124 3.13 21.41 -14.17
CA CYS A 124 2.08 20.83 -15.01
C CYS A 124 0.96 21.81 -15.40
N VAL A 125 0.98 23.07 -14.93
CA VAL A 125 -0.13 24.03 -15.13
C VAL A 125 -0.49 24.18 -16.61
N ASP A 126 0.48 24.41 -17.48
CA ASP A 126 0.21 24.68 -18.91
C ASP A 126 -0.47 23.48 -19.59
N LYS A 127 0.01 22.27 -19.30
CA LYS A 127 -0.57 21.03 -19.80
C LYS A 127 -1.98 20.82 -19.26
N GLU A 128 -2.20 21.16 -17.99
CA GLU A 128 -3.48 21.01 -17.34
C GLU A 128 -4.52 22.01 -17.88
N ILE A 129 -4.12 23.25 -18.19
CA ILE A 129 -4.98 24.25 -18.85
C ILE A 129 -5.47 23.74 -20.20
N ILE A 130 -4.56 23.21 -21.04
CA ILE A 130 -4.92 22.66 -22.34
C ILE A 130 -5.90 21.49 -22.18
N ARG A 131 -5.62 20.58 -21.24
CA ARG A 131 -6.50 19.43 -20.93
C ARG A 131 -7.89 19.87 -20.49
N LEU A 132 -7.96 20.87 -19.61
CA LEU A 132 -9.22 21.43 -19.11
C LEU A 132 -10.03 22.10 -20.22
N ASN A 133 -9.40 22.90 -21.09
CA ASN A 133 -10.08 23.54 -22.22
C ASN A 133 -10.75 22.50 -23.14
N ILE A 134 -10.04 21.42 -23.47
CA ILE A 134 -10.60 20.31 -24.26
C ILE A 134 -11.79 19.66 -23.53
N LYS A 135 -11.66 19.45 -22.21
CA LYS A 135 -12.71 18.82 -21.40
C LYS A 135 -13.96 19.69 -21.29
N ILE A 136 -13.81 21.01 -21.15
CA ILE A 136 -14.92 21.98 -21.15
C ILE A 136 -15.65 21.93 -22.47
N GLN A 137 -14.93 21.97 -23.60
CA GLN A 137 -15.55 21.93 -24.92
C GLN A 137 -16.34 20.64 -25.15
N ARG A 138 -15.80 19.49 -24.70
CA ARG A 138 -16.52 18.20 -24.76
C ARG A 138 -17.78 18.20 -23.91
N LEU A 139 -17.72 18.77 -22.69
CA LEU A 139 -18.89 18.87 -21.80
C LEU A 139 -19.98 19.77 -22.41
N VAL A 140 -19.60 20.92 -22.98
CA VAL A 140 -20.54 21.83 -23.66
C VAL A 140 -21.18 21.16 -24.89
N THR A 141 -20.42 20.36 -25.62
CA THR A 141 -20.94 19.63 -26.80
C THR A 141 -21.87 18.48 -26.41
N TYR A 142 -21.68 17.91 -25.21
CA TYR A 142 -22.50 16.80 -24.70
C TYR A 142 -23.83 17.26 -24.10
N MET A 143 -23.89 18.50 -23.60
CA MET A 143 -25.11 19.15 -23.11
C MET A 143 -25.99 19.63 -24.26
#